data_AF-A0A022L2S7-F1
#
_entry.id   AF-A0A022L2S7-F1
#
_cell.length_a   1.000
_cell.length_b   1.000
_cell.length_c   1.000
_cell.angle_alpha   90.00
_cell.angle_beta   90.00
_cell.angle_gamma   90.00
#
_symmetry.space_group_name_H-M   'P 1'
#
loop_
_entity.id
_entity.type
_entity.pdbx_description
1 polymer ?
#
loop_
_entity_poly.entity_id
_entity_poly.type
_entity_poly.pdbx_seq_one_letter_code
_entity_poly.pdbx_strand_id
1 'polypeptide(L)'
;MQAAENLLVKALDRMGSGEQDAAERLMGRAAEIPFDDHEGVWPGPEVAADLLYNLIADHSELLAEFEFDDEGNEPPIEVHLGIREIKGRLSPGEGEALREVMREILTVAGEYGIDRHQVGRLREVLELLPRGEYHRELPGDATTQQRLDSIAAACRVSALLLETFYGEY
;
A
#
# COMPACT_ATOMS: atom_id res chain seq x y z
N MET A 1 8.37 -11.01 -11.54
CA MET A 1 7.51 -10.89 -10.34
C MET A 1 8.14 -11.41 -9.05
N GLN A 2 8.32 -12.72 -8.84
CA GLN A 2 8.73 -13.30 -7.55
C GLN A 2 10.05 -12.75 -6.93
N ALA A 3 11.02 -12.34 -7.76
CA ALA A 3 12.25 -11.73 -7.25
C ALA A 3 12.00 -10.33 -6.64
N ALA A 4 11.09 -9.54 -7.21
CA ALA A 4 10.72 -8.23 -6.70
C ALA A 4 9.98 -8.37 -5.37
N GLU A 5 8.98 -9.25 -5.32
CA GLU A 5 8.21 -9.56 -4.11
C GLU A 5 9.11 -9.93 -2.92
N ASN A 6 10.03 -10.87 -3.13
CA ASN A 6 10.99 -11.28 -2.10
C ASN A 6 11.87 -10.13 -1.59
N LEU A 7 12.17 -9.13 -2.42
CA LEU A 7 12.94 -7.96 -2.01
C LEU A 7 12.06 -6.97 -1.24
N LEU A 8 10.82 -6.76 -1.69
CA LEU A 8 9.92 -5.76 -1.14
C LEU A 8 9.28 -6.20 0.18
N VAL A 9 8.91 -7.47 0.34
CA VAL A 9 8.49 -8.03 1.63
C VAL A 9 9.61 -7.84 2.66
N LYS A 10 10.84 -8.18 2.31
CA LYS A 10 12.00 -7.94 3.19
C LYS A 10 12.24 -6.45 3.43
N ALA A 11 11.93 -5.57 2.48
CA ALA A 11 12.07 -4.15 2.70
C ALA A 11 11.06 -3.67 3.77
N LEU A 12 9.81 -4.12 3.69
CA LEU A 12 8.78 -3.82 4.70
C LEU A 12 9.17 -4.31 6.10
N ASP A 13 9.66 -5.55 6.21
CA ASP A 13 10.15 -6.10 7.50
C ASP A 13 11.25 -5.21 8.12
N ARG A 14 12.17 -4.72 7.27
CA ARG A 14 13.27 -3.86 7.70
C ARG A 14 12.79 -2.47 8.10
N MET A 15 11.76 -1.94 7.44
CA MET A 15 11.13 -0.67 7.82
C MET A 15 10.48 -0.76 9.20
N GLY A 16 9.75 -1.84 9.48
CA GLY A 16 9.18 -2.09 10.81
C GLY A 16 10.25 -2.17 11.90
N SER A 17 11.33 -2.91 11.64
CA SER A 17 12.47 -3.01 12.55
C SER A 17 13.30 -1.71 12.70
N GLY A 18 12.92 -0.59 12.08
CA GLY A 18 13.65 0.67 12.11
C GLY A 18 14.96 0.67 11.30
N GLU A 19 15.20 -0.35 10.48
CA GLU A 19 16.40 -0.52 9.65
C GLU A 19 16.24 0.17 8.28
N GLN A 20 15.98 1.47 8.29
CA GLN A 20 15.63 2.27 7.10
C GLN A 20 16.65 2.13 5.95
N ASP A 21 17.95 2.24 6.25
CA ASP A 21 19.02 2.09 5.24
C ASP A 21 19.02 0.69 4.59
N ALA A 22 18.63 -0.35 5.34
CA ALA A 22 18.56 -1.70 4.81
C ALA A 22 17.34 -1.89 3.90
N ALA A 23 16.20 -1.32 4.27
CA ALA A 23 15.01 -1.28 3.43
C ALA A 23 15.26 -0.56 2.10
N GLU A 24 15.91 0.61 2.15
CA GLU A 24 16.22 1.40 0.94
C GLU A 24 17.13 0.67 -0.04
N ARG A 25 18.12 -0.10 0.46
CA ARG A 25 18.95 -0.97 -0.39
C ARG A 25 18.14 -2.08 -1.07
N LEU A 26 17.15 -2.65 -0.38
CA LEU A 26 16.30 -3.70 -0.95
C LEU A 26 15.37 -3.13 -2.03
N MET A 27 14.77 -1.96 -1.78
CA MET A 27 13.95 -1.23 -2.76
C MET A 27 14.78 -0.83 -3.99
N GLY A 28 16.01 -0.35 -3.79
CA GLY A 28 16.94 -0.05 -4.89
C GLY A 28 17.22 -1.27 -5.77
N ARG A 29 17.44 -2.44 -5.16
CA ARG A 29 17.62 -3.70 -5.90
C ARG A 29 16.35 -4.13 -6.64
N ALA A 30 15.16 -3.87 -6.09
CA ALA A 30 13.90 -4.13 -6.78
C ALA A 30 13.71 -3.20 -7.99
N ALA A 31 14.15 -1.94 -7.88
CA ALA A 31 14.14 -0.97 -8.98
C ALA A 31 15.13 -1.30 -10.12
N GLU A 32 16.11 -2.16 -9.88
CA GLU A 32 17.07 -2.64 -10.88
C GLU A 32 16.58 -3.88 -11.65
N ILE A 33 15.46 -4.50 -11.25
CA ILE A 33 14.90 -5.64 -11.97
C ILE A 33 14.49 -5.20 -13.39
N PRO A 34 14.91 -5.93 -14.44
CA PRO A 34 14.57 -5.59 -15.82
C PRO A 34 13.05 -5.53 -16.07
N PHE A 35 12.68 -4.74 -17.07
CA PHE A 35 11.31 -4.70 -17.58
C PHE A 35 10.89 -6.09 -18.05
N ASP A 36 9.65 -6.48 -17.75
CA ASP A 36 9.07 -7.73 -18.21
C ASP A 36 8.29 -7.46 -19.50
N ASP A 37 8.90 -7.77 -20.65
CA ASP A 37 8.27 -7.57 -21.97
C ASP A 37 7.00 -8.41 -22.18
N HIS A 38 6.85 -9.53 -21.44
CA HIS A 38 5.68 -10.39 -21.57
C HIS A 38 4.45 -9.77 -20.92
N GLU A 39 4.64 -9.26 -19.69
CA GLU A 39 3.59 -8.64 -18.89
C GLU A 39 3.45 -7.13 -19.21
N GLY A 40 4.45 -6.53 -19.86
CA GLY A 40 4.47 -5.11 -20.18
C GLY A 40 4.67 -4.20 -18.96
N VAL A 41 5.31 -4.70 -17.90
CA VAL A 41 5.42 -3.98 -16.62
C VAL A 41 6.85 -3.96 -16.08
N TRP A 42 7.12 -3.01 -15.18
CA TRP A 42 8.28 -3.03 -14.31
C TRP A 42 7.97 -3.83 -13.04
N PRO A 43 8.63 -4.98 -12.78
CA PRO A 43 8.24 -5.85 -11.66
C PRO A 43 8.33 -5.20 -10.27
N GLY A 44 9.27 -4.28 -10.06
CA GLY A 44 9.43 -3.60 -8.77
C GLY A 44 8.21 -2.72 -8.41
N PRO A 45 7.92 -1.66 -9.20
CA PRO A 45 6.74 -0.81 -9.00
C PRO A 45 5.43 -1.59 -8.94
N GLU A 46 5.22 -2.56 -9.84
CA GLU A 46 3.99 -3.35 -9.89
C GLU A 46 3.77 -4.13 -8.59
N VAL A 47 4.79 -4.87 -8.14
CA VAL A 47 4.68 -5.64 -6.90
C VAL A 47 4.56 -4.73 -5.67
N ALA A 48 5.16 -3.55 -5.67
CA ALA A 48 5.02 -2.60 -4.57
C ALA A 48 3.56 -2.09 -4.44
N ALA A 49 2.91 -1.82 -5.57
CA ALA A 49 1.49 -1.45 -5.60
C ALA A 49 0.60 -2.63 -5.16
N ASP A 50 0.89 -3.85 -5.62
CA ASP A 50 0.14 -5.05 -5.24
C ASP A 50 0.26 -5.35 -3.73
N LEU A 51 1.44 -5.15 -3.13
CA LEU A 51 1.59 -5.31 -1.68
C LEU A 51 0.73 -4.31 -0.89
N LEU A 52 0.67 -3.05 -1.33
CA LEU A 52 -0.20 -2.04 -0.72
C LEU A 52 -1.67 -2.37 -0.92
N TYR A 53 -2.05 -2.82 -2.12
CA TYR A 53 -3.40 -3.27 -2.44
C TYR A 53 -3.84 -4.41 -1.54
N ASN A 54 -3.05 -5.49 -1.47
CA ASN A 54 -3.36 -6.67 -0.68
C ASN A 54 -3.48 -6.33 0.80
N LEU A 55 -2.58 -5.51 1.34
CA LEU A 55 -2.69 -5.05 2.73
C LEU A 55 -4.05 -4.40 3.04
N ILE A 56 -4.55 -3.54 2.14
CA ILE A 56 -5.82 -2.85 2.35
C ILE A 56 -7.00 -3.79 2.11
N ALA A 57 -6.92 -4.64 1.08
CA ALA A 57 -7.94 -5.62 0.76
C ALA A 57 -8.12 -6.64 1.89
N ASP A 58 -7.04 -7.28 2.33
CA ASP A 58 -7.00 -8.25 3.43
C ASP A 58 -7.59 -7.64 4.71
N HIS A 59 -7.23 -6.39 5.02
CA HIS A 59 -7.74 -5.70 6.20
C HIS A 59 -9.24 -5.34 6.08
N SER A 60 -9.72 -5.07 4.87
CA SER A 60 -11.14 -4.83 4.60
C SER A 60 -11.96 -6.10 4.76
N GLU A 61 -11.46 -7.22 4.23
CA GLU A 61 -12.07 -8.55 4.37
C GLU A 61 -12.12 -8.98 5.84
N LEU A 62 -11.01 -8.82 6.58
CA LEU A 62 -10.93 -9.16 8.00
C LEU A 62 -12.02 -8.44 8.82
N LEU A 63 -12.28 -7.17 8.53
CA LEU A 63 -13.35 -6.41 9.17
C LEU A 63 -14.75 -6.89 8.76
N ALA A 64 -14.94 -7.24 7.49
CA ALA A 64 -16.22 -7.73 6.98
C ALA A 64 -16.60 -9.10 7.54
N GLU A 65 -15.61 -9.95 7.81
CA GLU A 65 -15.78 -11.28 8.40
C GLU A 65 -15.81 -11.27 9.94
N PHE A 66 -15.53 -10.14 10.58
CA PHE A 66 -15.50 -10.05 12.05
C PHE A 66 -16.89 -10.26 12.65
N GLU A 67 -17.06 -11.34 13.42
CA GLU A 67 -18.26 -11.61 14.20
C GLU A 67 -18.07 -11.10 15.63
N PHE A 68 -18.99 -10.24 16.08
CA PHE A 68 -19.02 -9.82 17.48
C PHE A 68 -19.43 -11.01 18.35
N ASP A 69 -18.50 -11.52 19.15
CA ASP A 69 -18.74 -12.55 20.15
C ASP A 69 -18.80 -11.98 21.57
N ASP A 70 -19.28 -12.80 22.50
CA ASP A 70 -19.30 -12.48 23.93
C ASP A 70 -17.90 -12.60 24.57
N GLU A 71 -16.86 -12.97 23.80
CA GLU A 71 -15.49 -13.16 24.29
C GLU A 71 -14.73 -11.83 24.43
N GLY A 72 -15.33 -10.73 23.97
CA GLY A 72 -14.80 -9.38 24.13
C GLY A 72 -13.67 -9.05 23.16
N ASN A 73 -13.63 -9.73 22.01
CA ASN A 73 -12.69 -9.43 20.93
C ASN A 73 -12.96 -8.01 20.39
N GLU A 74 -11.90 -7.22 20.22
CA GLU A 74 -12.00 -5.89 19.61
C GLU A 74 -12.03 -6.04 18.08
N PRO A 75 -12.90 -5.29 17.37
CA PRO A 75 -12.93 -5.33 15.92
C PRO A 75 -11.63 -4.76 15.33
N PRO A 76 -11.20 -5.24 14.15
CA PRO A 76 -10.11 -4.61 13.41
C PRO A 76 -10.37 -3.12 13.19
N ILE A 77 -9.30 -2.33 13.16
CA ILE A 77 -9.40 -0.89 12.88
C ILE A 77 -10.01 -0.69 11.50
N GLU A 78 -11.04 0.14 11.36
CA GLU A 78 -11.56 0.42 10.02
C GLU A 78 -10.49 1.10 9.14
N VAL A 79 -10.32 0.65 7.89
CA VAL A 79 -9.33 1.20 6.94
C VAL A 79 -9.37 2.73 6.87
N HIS A 80 -10.56 3.34 6.84
CA HIS A 80 -10.70 4.78 6.77
C HIS A 80 -10.13 5.51 8.01
N LEU A 81 -10.16 4.88 9.19
CA LEU A 81 -9.52 5.39 10.41
C LEU A 81 -8.01 5.28 10.31
N GLY A 82 -7.50 4.15 9.81
CA GLY A 82 -6.06 3.97 9.60
C GLY A 82 -5.49 5.00 8.64
N ILE A 83 -6.17 5.24 7.51
CA ILE A 83 -5.80 6.29 6.55
C ILE A 83 -5.83 7.68 7.22
N ARG A 84 -6.85 7.96 8.05
CA ARG A 84 -7.00 9.25 8.73
C ARG A 84 -5.86 9.53 9.71
N GLU A 85 -5.34 8.50 10.36
CA GLU A 85 -4.20 8.58 11.28
C GLU A 85 -2.92 8.93 10.53
N ILE A 86 -2.64 8.24 9.42
CA ILE A 86 -1.37 8.40 8.71
C ILE A 86 -1.32 9.63 7.79
N LYS A 87 -2.46 10.22 7.41
CA LYS A 87 -2.52 11.28 6.37
C LYS A 87 -1.56 12.46 6.61
N GLY A 88 -1.31 12.81 7.87
CA GLY A 88 -0.42 13.93 8.25
C GLY A 88 1.07 13.60 8.11
N ARG A 89 1.40 12.31 7.92
CA ARG A 89 2.75 11.76 7.77
C ARG A 89 3.10 11.51 6.30
N LEU A 90 2.13 11.58 5.39
CA LEU A 90 2.32 11.28 3.97
C LEU A 90 2.92 12.45 3.22
N SER A 91 3.90 12.16 2.37
CA SER A 91 4.32 13.03 1.28
C SER A 91 3.27 13.07 0.15
N PRO A 92 3.34 14.06 -0.76
CA PRO A 92 2.48 14.12 -1.94
C PRO A 92 2.44 12.84 -2.80
N GLY A 93 3.59 12.20 -3.04
CA GLY A 93 3.66 10.98 -3.83
C GLY A 93 3.05 9.77 -3.12
N GLU A 94 3.30 9.63 -1.81
CA GLU A 94 2.67 8.60 -0.97
C GLU A 94 1.15 8.77 -0.89
N GLY A 95 0.67 10.01 -0.79
CA GLY A 95 -0.76 10.31 -0.82
C GLY A 95 -1.43 9.94 -2.14
N GLU A 96 -0.75 10.16 -3.27
CA GLU A 96 -1.27 9.74 -4.59
C GLU A 96 -1.20 8.20 -4.76
N ALA A 97 -0.15 7.53 -4.28
CA ALA A 97 -0.04 6.07 -4.28
C ALA A 97 -1.21 5.41 -3.54
N LEU A 98 -1.48 5.86 -2.31
CA LEU A 98 -2.61 5.39 -1.53
C LEU A 98 -3.95 5.67 -2.24
N ARG A 99 -4.09 6.84 -2.86
CA ARG A 99 -5.31 7.22 -3.58
C ARG A 99 -5.55 6.35 -4.80
N GLU A 100 -4.51 6.01 -5.56
CA GLU A 100 -4.60 5.16 -6.73
C GLU A 100 -5.10 3.76 -6.35
N VAL A 101 -4.43 3.09 -5.41
CA VAL A 101 -4.82 1.76 -4.90
C VAL A 101 -6.24 1.78 -4.33
N MET A 102 -6.58 2.81 -3.55
CA MET A 102 -7.92 2.91 -2.97
C MET A 102 -9.01 3.13 -4.01
N ARG A 103 -8.74 3.81 -5.14
CA ARG A 103 -9.72 3.94 -6.24
C ARG A 103 -10.00 2.58 -6.88
N GLU A 104 -8.99 1.73 -7.00
CA GLU A 104 -9.13 0.36 -7.49
C GLU A 104 -10.01 -0.46 -6.54
N ILE A 105 -9.67 -0.49 -5.25
CA ILE A 105 -10.47 -1.18 -4.21
C ILE A 105 -11.91 -0.68 -4.19
N LEU A 106 -12.13 0.64 -4.29
CA LEU A 106 -13.47 1.21 -4.31
C LEU A 106 -14.29 0.86 -5.56
N THR A 107 -13.63 0.42 -6.64
CA THR A 107 -14.30 -0.04 -7.87
C THR A 107 -14.91 -1.43 -7.66
N VAL A 108 -14.28 -2.27 -6.83
CA VAL A 108 -14.70 -3.63 -6.49
C VAL A 108 -15.11 -3.78 -5.01
N ALA A 109 -15.46 -2.68 -4.34
CA ALA A 109 -15.72 -2.63 -2.90
C ALA A 109 -16.69 -3.70 -2.37
N GLY A 110 -17.70 -4.08 -3.17
CA GLY A 110 -18.65 -5.13 -2.79
C GLY A 110 -18.04 -6.53 -2.68
N GLU A 111 -16.94 -6.81 -3.39
CA GLU A 111 -16.21 -8.09 -3.32
C GLU A 111 -15.43 -8.21 -2.00
N TYR A 112 -14.98 -7.09 -1.44
CA TYR A 112 -14.25 -7.00 -0.17
C TYR A 112 -15.14 -6.75 1.06
N GLY A 113 -16.46 -6.92 0.92
CA GLY A 113 -17.40 -6.67 2.01
C GLY A 113 -17.50 -5.19 2.46
N ILE A 114 -16.96 -4.25 1.68
CA ILE A 114 -16.99 -2.83 1.99
C ILE A 114 -18.39 -2.27 1.66
N ASP A 115 -19.14 -1.91 2.70
CA ASP A 115 -20.50 -1.43 2.54
C ASP A 115 -20.58 0.03 2.01
N ARG A 116 -21.79 0.49 1.67
CA ARG A 116 -21.99 1.86 1.15
C ARG A 116 -21.57 2.97 2.11
N HIS A 117 -21.70 2.75 3.41
CA HIS A 117 -21.33 3.72 4.43
C HIS A 117 -19.81 3.81 4.56
N GLN A 118 -19.11 2.66 4.54
CA GLN A 118 -17.65 2.59 4.48
C GLN A 118 -17.11 3.20 3.18
N VAL A 119 -17.70 2.94 2.02
CA VAL A 119 -17.35 3.60 0.75
C VAL A 119 -17.43 5.13 0.88
N GLY A 120 -18.49 5.65 1.52
CA GLY A 120 -18.63 7.09 1.78
C GLY A 120 -17.47 7.65 2.61
N ARG A 121 -17.17 7.02 3.74
CA ARG A 121 -16.07 7.42 4.65
C ARG A 121 -14.69 7.31 3.99
N LEU A 122 -14.46 6.27 3.19
CA LEU A 122 -13.23 6.10 2.42
C LEU A 122 -13.07 7.22 1.39
N ARG A 123 -14.12 7.55 0.63
CA ARG A 123 -14.06 8.67 -0.32
C ARG A 123 -13.78 10.00 0.36
N GLU A 124 -14.40 10.26 1.51
CA GLU A 124 -14.15 11.48 2.28
C GLU A 124 -12.69 11.60 2.72
N VAL A 125 -12.08 10.51 3.21
CA VAL A 125 -10.67 10.58 3.64
C VAL A 125 -9.70 10.72 2.46
N LEU A 126 -10.01 10.14 1.29
CA LEU A 126 -9.18 10.26 0.08
C LEU A 126 -9.09 11.71 -0.45
N GLU A 127 -10.12 12.52 -0.25
CA GLU A 127 -10.09 13.95 -0.58
C GLU A 127 -9.16 14.75 0.33
N LEU A 128 -8.82 14.23 1.50
CA LEU A 128 -7.93 14.88 2.47
C LEU A 128 -6.46 14.48 2.30
N LEU A 129 -6.16 13.45 1.50
CA LEU A 129 -4.80 13.02 1.26
C LEU A 129 -4.03 14.09 0.46
N PRO A 130 -2.71 14.23 0.68
CA PRO A 130 -1.91 15.12 -0.15
C PRO A 130 -1.96 14.65 -1.62
N ARG A 131 -1.78 15.59 -2.55
CA ARG A 131 -1.80 15.34 -4.00
C ARG A 131 -0.41 15.57 -4.56
N GLY A 132 0.05 14.65 -5.38
CA GLY A 132 1.37 14.67 -5.99
C GLY A 132 1.40 13.82 -7.25
N GLU A 133 2.61 13.44 -7.67
CA GLU A 133 2.81 12.50 -8.77
C GLU A 133 3.14 11.13 -8.21
N TYR A 134 2.40 10.13 -8.69
CA TYR A 134 2.68 8.72 -8.50
C TYR A 134 2.21 8.01 -9.77
N HIS A 135 2.97 6.99 -10.15
CA HIS A 135 2.65 6.16 -11.31
C HIS A 135 2.97 4.71 -10.94
N ARG A 136 1.94 3.87 -10.84
CA ARG A 136 2.09 2.41 -10.80
C ARG A 136 2.66 1.93 -12.13
N GLU A 137 1.98 2.28 -13.22
CA GLU A 137 2.38 1.95 -14.58
C GLU A 137 3.42 2.96 -15.09
N LEU A 138 4.66 2.51 -15.18
CA LEU A 138 5.77 3.31 -15.71
C LEU A 138 6.10 2.88 -17.14
N PRO A 139 6.46 3.83 -18.03
CA PRO A 139 6.81 3.50 -19.41
C PRO A 139 8.09 2.65 -19.47
N GLY A 140 8.27 1.87 -20.55
CA GLY A 140 9.42 0.97 -20.72
C GLY A 140 10.80 1.66 -20.76
N ASP A 141 10.84 2.99 -20.87
CA ASP A 141 12.06 3.81 -20.79
C ASP A 141 12.22 4.54 -19.45
N ALA A 142 11.40 4.22 -18.45
CA ALA A 142 11.47 4.80 -17.11
C ALA A 142 12.86 4.59 -16.50
N THR A 143 13.37 5.64 -15.86
CA THR A 143 14.66 5.61 -15.17
C THR A 143 14.60 4.77 -13.89
N THR A 144 15.75 4.28 -13.43
CA THR A 144 15.84 3.59 -12.13
C THR A 144 15.32 4.45 -10.99
N GLN A 145 15.53 5.77 -11.03
CA GLN A 145 15.04 6.68 -10.00
C GLN A 145 13.51 6.75 -9.99
N GLN A 146 12.85 6.88 -11.15
CA GLN A 146 11.39 6.88 -11.22
C GLN A 146 10.79 5.57 -10.69
N ARG A 147 11.42 4.44 -11.00
CA ARG A 147 11.01 3.13 -10.47
C ARG A 147 11.18 3.06 -8.96
N LEU A 148 12.32 3.55 -8.43
CA LEU A 148 12.57 3.59 -7.00
C LEU A 148 11.60 4.52 -6.27
N ASP A 149 11.28 5.68 -6.83
CA ASP A 149 10.34 6.62 -6.22
C ASP A 149 8.93 6.02 -6.11
N SER A 150 8.47 5.32 -7.16
CA SER A 150 7.20 4.60 -7.15
C SER A 150 7.17 3.48 -6.11
N ILE A 151 8.23 2.65 -6.06
CA ILE A 151 8.37 1.59 -5.03
C ILE A 151 8.36 2.19 -3.63
N ALA A 152 9.16 3.24 -3.40
CA ALA A 152 9.33 3.85 -2.09
C ALA A 152 8.02 4.46 -1.59
N ALA A 153 7.23 5.10 -2.46
CA ALA A 153 5.93 5.65 -2.11
C ALA A 153 4.98 4.55 -1.61
N ALA A 154 4.83 3.46 -2.37
CA ALA A 154 3.92 2.36 -2.00
C ALA A 154 4.39 1.62 -0.73
N CYS A 155 5.69 1.33 -0.60
CA CYS A 155 6.23 0.68 0.58
C CYS A 155 6.12 1.54 1.85
N ARG A 156 6.34 2.86 1.77
CA ARG A 156 6.18 3.76 2.92
C ARG A 156 4.74 3.85 3.38
N VAL A 157 3.77 3.94 2.46
CA VAL A 157 2.35 3.86 2.82
C VAL A 157 2.04 2.53 3.50
N SER A 158 2.51 1.43 2.93
CA SER A 158 2.28 0.09 3.48
C SER A 158 2.83 -0.05 4.90
N ALA A 159 4.05 0.41 5.15
CA ALA A 159 4.66 0.40 6.48
C ALA A 159 3.85 1.23 7.51
N LEU A 160 3.38 2.41 7.11
CA LEU A 160 2.54 3.26 7.97
C LEU A 160 1.19 2.62 8.29
N LEU A 161 0.58 1.95 7.31
CA LEU A 161 -0.68 1.23 7.52
C LEU A 161 -0.47 -0.01 8.40
N LEU A 162 0.61 -0.77 8.21
CA LEU A 162 0.97 -1.90 9.08
C LEU A 162 1.13 -1.45 10.54
N GLU A 163 1.89 -0.37 10.77
CA GLU A 163 2.05 0.25 12.10
C GLU A 163 0.69 0.61 12.72
N THR A 164 -0.22 1.12 11.89
CA THR A 164 -1.54 1.58 12.35
C THR A 164 -2.50 0.42 12.61
N PHE A 165 -2.50 -0.62 11.77
CA PHE A 165 -3.42 -1.75 11.88
C PHE A 165 -2.99 -2.76 12.95
N TYR A 166 -1.68 -2.93 13.14
CA TYR A 166 -1.13 -4.01 13.98
C TYR A 166 -0.28 -3.52 15.16
N GLY A 167 -0.01 -2.21 15.29
CA GLY A 167 0.84 -1.65 16.35
C GLY A 167 2.33 -1.65 16.01
N GLU A 168 3.22 -1.75 17.00
CA GLU A 168 4.67 -1.86 16.74
C GLU A 168 4.95 -3.08 15.85
N TYR A 169 5.38 -2.82 14.62
CA TYR A 169 5.71 -3.79 13.57
C TYR A 169 7.20 -3.66 13.23
#